data_AF-A0A950RL51-F1
#
_entry.id   AF-A0A950RL51-F1
#
_cell.length_a   1.000
_cell.length_b   1.000
_cell.length_c   1.000
_cell.angle_alpha   90.00
_cell.angle_beta   90.00
_cell.angle_gamma   90.00
#
_symmetry.space_group_name_H-M   'P 1'
#
loop_
_entity.id
_entity.type
_entity.pdbx_description
1 polymer ?
#
loop_
_entity_poly.entity_id
_entity_poly.type
_entity_poly.pdbx_seq_one_letter_code
_entity_poly.pdbx_strand_id
1 'polypeptide(L)'
;IEAGMRMKRGLIAIRGAARDFAGLQMKGGSLFLLGGAEIRTGAWMLRGTIVSLKPVRLLPTFSYACAYHPTFLRLYVRNLQALGFAIPQQVQDGLYQRYTGDSAVPGKGEILVWQPPGS
;
A
#
# COMPACT_ATOMS: atom_id res chain seq x y z
N ILE A 1 15.53 6.65 -0.05
CA ILE A 1 15.49 5.20 0.29
C ILE A 1 14.26 4.63 -0.38
N GLU A 2 14.45 3.59 -1.19
CA GLU A 2 13.40 2.95 -1.99
C GLU A 2 12.81 1.81 -1.16
N ALA A 3 11.92 2.15 -0.23
CA ALA A 3 11.43 1.18 0.75
C ALA A 3 10.67 0.04 0.06
N GLY A 4 11.02 -1.21 0.41
CA GLY A 4 10.41 -2.39 -0.19
C GLY A 4 10.85 -2.67 -1.64
N MET A 5 11.94 -2.04 -2.12
CA MET A 5 12.50 -2.39 -3.44
C MET A 5 12.74 -3.90 -3.55
N ARG A 6 12.24 -4.51 -4.63
CA ARG A 6 12.39 -5.94 -4.95
C ARG A 6 11.93 -6.90 -3.83
N MET A 7 11.11 -6.42 -2.89
CA MET A 7 10.56 -7.22 -1.81
C MET A 7 9.82 -8.44 -2.38
N LYS A 8 10.09 -9.63 -1.82
CA LYS A 8 9.49 -10.90 -2.28
C LYS A 8 8.43 -11.44 -1.33
N ARG A 9 8.55 -11.15 -0.03
CA ARG A 9 7.70 -11.66 1.06
C ARG A 9 7.88 -10.80 2.32
N GLY A 10 7.02 -11.00 3.30
CA GLY A 10 7.06 -10.33 4.61
C GLY A 10 6.21 -9.06 4.65
N LEU A 11 6.45 -8.25 5.67
CA LEU A 11 5.73 -7.02 5.98
C LEU A 11 6.74 -5.90 6.25
N ILE A 12 6.56 -4.75 5.61
CA ILE A 12 7.25 -3.50 5.96
C ILE A 12 6.17 -2.48 6.33
N ALA A 13 6.36 -1.74 7.42
CA ALA A 13 5.50 -0.63 7.81
C ALA A 13 6.33 0.61 8.13
N ILE A 14 5.93 1.75 7.57
CA ILE A 14 6.64 3.03 7.69
C ILE A 14 5.68 4.03 8.34
N ARG A 15 6.10 4.62 9.47
CA ARG A 15 5.30 5.63 10.19
C ARG A 15 5.28 6.97 9.47
N GLY A 16 6.44 7.44 9.01
CA GLY A 16 6.56 8.69 8.25
C GLY A 16 6.19 8.54 6.77
N ALA A 17 6.41 9.61 6.01
CA ALA A 17 6.30 9.56 4.55
C ALA A 17 7.47 8.76 3.97
N ALA A 18 7.17 7.81 3.08
CA ALA A 18 8.18 7.22 2.22
C ALA A 18 8.56 8.20 1.10
N ARG A 19 9.80 8.11 0.65
CA ARG A 19 10.27 8.88 -0.51
C ARG A 19 9.81 8.24 -1.82
N ASP A 20 10.32 8.74 -2.92
CA ASP A 20 10.15 8.15 -4.24
C ASP A 20 10.38 6.63 -4.27
N PHE A 21 9.68 5.96 -5.18
CA PHE A 21 9.89 4.55 -5.54
C PHE A 21 9.62 3.54 -4.40
N ALA A 22 8.72 3.86 -3.48
CA ALA A 22 8.20 2.87 -2.53
C ALA A 22 7.62 1.65 -3.29
N GLY A 23 8.10 0.45 -2.99
CA GLY A 23 7.68 -0.79 -3.64
C GLY A 23 8.22 -1.00 -5.07
N LEU A 24 9.29 -0.30 -5.46
CA LEU A 24 9.91 -0.47 -6.79
C LEU A 24 10.31 -1.93 -7.07
N GLN A 25 9.84 -2.47 -8.20
CA GLN A 25 10.08 -3.86 -8.61
C GLN A 25 9.61 -4.91 -7.59
N MET A 26 8.63 -4.60 -6.74
CA MET A 26 8.11 -5.51 -5.73
C MET A 26 7.55 -6.80 -6.37
N LYS A 27 7.91 -7.95 -5.81
CA LYS A 27 7.56 -9.30 -6.30
C LYS A 27 6.59 -10.03 -5.37
N GLY A 28 6.29 -9.46 -4.20
CA GLY A 28 5.37 -10.00 -3.21
C GLY A 28 5.57 -9.38 -1.83
N GLY A 29 4.69 -9.74 -0.88
CA GLY A 29 4.66 -9.19 0.47
C GLY A 29 3.70 -8.00 0.62
N SER A 30 3.80 -7.32 1.75
CA SER A 30 2.94 -6.18 2.10
C SER A 30 3.76 -4.98 2.56
N LEU A 31 3.46 -3.80 2.01
CA LEU A 31 4.11 -2.54 2.37
C LEU A 31 3.06 -1.54 2.87
N PHE A 32 3.15 -1.14 4.14
CA PHE A 32 2.25 -0.18 4.77
C PHE A 32 2.90 1.19 4.89
N LEU A 33 2.26 2.18 4.26
CA LEU A 33 2.68 3.57 4.18
C LEU A 33 1.72 4.43 5.01
N LEU A 34 1.99 4.58 6.30
CA LEU A 34 1.09 5.34 7.20
C LEU A 34 1.14 6.85 6.90
N GLY A 35 2.31 7.36 6.52
CA GLY A 35 2.50 8.74 6.08
C GLY A 35 2.38 8.95 4.57
N GLY A 36 1.98 7.92 3.81
CA GLY A 36 1.98 7.95 2.34
C GLY A 36 3.37 7.80 1.73
N ALA A 37 3.46 8.18 0.45
CA ALA A 37 4.69 8.19 -0.33
C ALA A 37 4.67 9.33 -1.34
N GLU A 38 5.87 9.69 -1.83
CA GLU A 38 6.06 10.64 -2.92
C GLU A 38 5.68 10.00 -4.28
N ILE A 39 6.53 10.10 -5.31
CA ILE A 39 6.18 9.67 -6.67
C ILE A 39 6.61 8.23 -6.96
N ARG A 40 5.99 7.65 -8.00
CA ARG A 40 6.36 6.35 -8.57
C ARG A 40 6.23 5.17 -7.60
N THR A 41 5.28 5.26 -6.67
CA THR A 41 4.89 4.15 -5.79
C THR A 41 4.45 2.96 -6.65
N GLY A 42 5.00 1.77 -6.36
CA GLY A 42 4.68 0.53 -7.07
C GLY A 42 5.25 0.43 -8.49
N ALA A 43 6.17 1.32 -8.90
CA ALA A 43 6.80 1.24 -10.21
C ALA A 43 7.38 -0.16 -10.47
N TRP A 44 7.02 -0.74 -11.61
CA TRP A 44 7.40 -2.08 -12.07
C TRP A 44 7.09 -3.19 -11.06
N MET A 45 6.10 -3.03 -10.18
CA MET A 45 5.71 -4.10 -9.26
C MET A 45 5.01 -5.23 -10.02
N LEU A 46 5.41 -6.48 -9.73
CA LEU A 46 4.81 -7.68 -10.30
C LEU A 46 3.67 -8.21 -9.43
N ARG A 47 3.84 -8.16 -8.10
CA ARG A 47 2.93 -8.76 -7.12
C ARG A 47 3.11 -8.08 -5.75
N GLY A 48 2.18 -8.35 -4.85
CA GLY A 48 2.16 -7.81 -3.49
C GLY A 48 1.15 -6.69 -3.34
N THR A 49 1.00 -6.23 -2.10
CA THR A 49 0.01 -5.22 -1.71
C THR A 49 0.73 -4.04 -1.08
N ILE A 50 0.55 -2.84 -1.64
CA ILE A 50 0.94 -1.58 -0.99
C ILE A 50 -0.32 -0.96 -0.38
N VAL A 51 -0.29 -0.64 0.91
CA VAL A 51 -1.40 0.01 1.61
C VAL A 51 -0.96 1.41 2.01
N SER A 52 -1.69 2.44 1.60
CA SER A 52 -1.41 3.82 1.96
C SER A 52 -2.56 4.43 2.75
N LEU A 53 -2.25 5.05 3.89
CA LEU A 53 -3.22 5.78 4.72
C LEU A 53 -3.33 7.27 4.36
N LYS A 54 -2.53 7.71 3.39
CA LYS A 54 -2.59 9.05 2.79
C LYS A 54 -2.76 8.91 1.28
N PRO A 55 -3.28 9.95 0.59
CA PRO A 55 -3.25 9.99 -0.86
C PRO A 55 -1.84 9.76 -1.40
N VAL A 56 -1.73 9.02 -2.50
CA VAL A 56 -0.47 8.77 -3.21
C VAL A 56 -0.65 9.09 -4.68
N ARG A 57 0.39 9.64 -5.31
CA ARG A 57 0.39 9.89 -6.75
C ARG A 57 0.67 8.59 -7.50
N LEU A 58 -0.35 8.05 -8.13
CA LEU A 58 -0.27 6.81 -8.91
C LEU A 58 0.37 7.05 -10.28
N LEU A 59 1.03 6.02 -10.79
CA LEU A 59 1.47 5.98 -12.17
C LEU A 59 0.25 5.75 -13.10
N PRO A 60 0.27 6.27 -14.34
CA PRO A 60 -0.82 6.03 -15.31
C PRO A 60 -1.05 4.56 -15.66
N THR A 61 -0.07 3.70 -15.36
CA THR A 61 -0.11 2.25 -15.55
C THR A 61 -0.79 1.49 -14.40
N PHE A 62 -1.30 2.20 -13.40
CA PHE A 62 -2.26 1.67 -12.43
C PHE A 62 -3.67 2.06 -12.83
N SER A 63 -4.56 1.08 -12.87
CA SER A 63 -5.97 1.29 -13.17
C SER A 63 -6.81 1.12 -11.91
N TYR A 64 -7.78 2.00 -11.71
CA TYR A 64 -8.78 1.82 -10.66
C TYR A 64 -9.56 0.51 -10.90
N ALA A 65 -9.69 -0.29 -9.84
CA ALA A 65 -10.41 -1.55 -9.89
C ALA A 65 -11.76 -1.45 -9.18
N CYS A 66 -11.77 -1.04 -7.91
CA CYS A 66 -12.99 -0.89 -7.11
C CYS A 66 -12.72 -0.13 -5.80
N ALA A 67 -13.78 0.20 -5.08
CA ALA A 67 -13.72 0.59 -3.67
C ALA A 67 -14.35 -0.52 -2.82
N TYR A 68 -13.69 -0.95 -1.76
CA TYR A 68 -14.17 -2.04 -0.90
C TYR A 68 -13.55 -2.00 0.50
N HIS A 69 -14.04 -2.86 1.39
CA HIS A 69 -13.53 -3.04 2.74
C HIS A 69 -12.65 -4.30 2.81
N PRO A 70 -11.31 -4.19 2.78
CA PRO A 70 -10.42 -5.35 2.71
C PRO A 70 -10.32 -6.03 4.08
N THR A 71 -11.05 -7.14 4.26
CA THR A 71 -11.15 -7.84 5.55
C THR A 71 -9.82 -8.31 6.13
N PHE A 72 -8.84 -8.60 5.27
CA PHE A 72 -7.50 -9.03 5.69
C PHE A 72 -6.73 -7.94 6.45
N LEU A 73 -7.06 -6.65 6.26
CA LEU A 73 -6.37 -5.55 6.95
C LEU A 73 -6.56 -5.58 8.46
N ARG A 74 -7.67 -6.13 8.96
CA ARG A 74 -7.88 -6.34 10.41
C ARG A 74 -6.71 -7.07 11.07
N LEU A 75 -6.19 -8.10 10.40
CA LEU A 75 -5.08 -8.90 10.92
C LEU A 75 -3.77 -8.10 10.95
N TYR A 76 -3.48 -7.35 9.88
CA TYR A 76 -2.29 -6.53 9.79
C TYR A 76 -2.31 -5.36 10.78
N VAL A 77 -3.43 -4.65 10.89
CA VAL A 77 -3.56 -3.51 11.82
C VAL A 77 -3.39 -3.98 13.26
N ARG A 78 -4.04 -5.08 13.66
CA ARG A 78 -3.86 -5.66 15.00
C ARG A 78 -2.41 -6.05 15.26
N ASN A 79 -1.74 -6.68 14.29
CA ASN A 79 -0.34 -7.06 14.43
C ASN A 79 0.58 -5.82 14.55
N LEU A 80 0.38 -4.80 13.73
CA LEU A 80 1.17 -3.57 13.76
C LEU A 80 0.95 -2.77 15.05
N GLN A 81 -0.28 -2.72 15.56
CA GLN A 81 -0.58 -2.11 16.86
C GLN A 81 0.13 -2.84 18.00
N ALA A 82 0.17 -4.17 17.98
CA ALA A 82 0.93 -4.95 18.96
C ALA A 82 2.45 -4.68 18.88
N LEU A 83 2.96 -4.27 17.73
CA LEU A 83 4.35 -3.82 17.51
C LEU A 83 4.55 -2.32 17.84
N GLY A 84 3.56 -1.66 18.46
CA GLY A 84 3.64 -0.28 18.90
C GLY A 84 3.37 0.78 17.83
N PHE A 85 2.81 0.41 16.67
CA PHE A 85 2.36 1.39 15.68
C PHE A 85 1.02 2.01 16.10
N ALA A 86 0.96 3.33 16.15
CA ALA A 86 -0.28 4.08 16.35
C ALA A 86 -1.07 4.16 15.03
N ILE A 87 -1.92 3.16 14.79
CA ILE A 87 -2.81 3.10 13.62
C ILE A 87 -4.26 3.29 14.10
N PRO A 88 -5.03 4.25 13.56
CA PRO A 88 -6.43 4.44 13.91
C PRO A 88 -7.25 3.18 13.67
N GLN A 89 -8.18 2.86 14.57
CA GLN A 89 -9.00 1.64 14.47
C GLN A 89 -9.85 1.62 13.19
N GLN A 90 -10.26 2.79 12.69
CA GLN A 90 -11.02 2.96 11.45
C GLN A 90 -10.28 2.43 10.21
N VAL A 91 -8.96 2.31 10.26
CA VAL A 91 -8.13 1.77 9.17
C VAL A 91 -8.41 0.29 8.93
N GLN A 92 -8.70 -0.46 10.00
CA GLN A 92 -8.86 -1.91 9.95
C GLN A 92 -10.11 -2.35 9.18
N ASP A 93 -11.14 -1.50 9.18
CA ASP A 93 -12.47 -1.71 8.60
C ASP A 93 -12.86 -0.63 7.59
N GLY A 94 -11.88 0.18 7.17
CA GLY A 94 -12.08 1.32 6.31
C GLY A 94 -12.43 0.94 4.86
N LEU A 95 -12.94 1.92 4.13
CA LEU A 95 -13.10 1.85 2.69
C LEU A 95 -11.76 2.15 2.01
N TYR A 96 -11.36 1.36 1.03
CA TYR A 96 -10.14 1.56 0.26
C TYR A 96 -10.45 1.59 -1.22
N GLN A 97 -9.89 2.58 -1.92
CA GLN A 97 -9.78 2.54 -3.37
C GLN A 97 -8.64 1.59 -3.74
N ARG A 98 -8.96 0.61 -4.57
CA ARG A 98 -8.04 -0.39 -5.07
C ARG A 98 -7.61 -0.03 -6.47
N TYR A 99 -6.31 -0.09 -6.70
CA TYR A 99 -5.70 0.06 -8.00
C TYR A 99 -4.89 -1.18 -8.32
N THR A 100 -5.00 -1.69 -9.55
CA THR A 100 -4.21 -2.83 -10.02
C THR A 100 -3.20 -2.38 -11.06
N GLY A 101 -1.99 -2.91 -10.95
CA GLY A 101 -0.83 -2.55 -11.77
C GLY A 101 0.42 -3.28 -11.27
N ASP A 102 1.61 -2.97 -11.74
CA ASP A 102 1.92 -1.99 -12.79
C ASP A 102 1.74 -2.64 -14.18
N SER A 103 0.89 -2.10 -15.04
CA SER A 103 0.65 -2.67 -16.39
C SER A 103 1.85 -2.57 -17.33
N ALA A 104 2.92 -1.84 -16.96
CA ALA A 104 4.20 -1.88 -17.66
C ALA A 104 4.93 -3.22 -17.52
N VAL A 105 4.52 -4.10 -16.60
CA VAL A 105 5.05 -5.45 -16.42
C VAL A 105 3.91 -6.47 -16.32
N PRO A 106 4.12 -7.75 -16.67
CA PRO A 106 3.12 -8.79 -16.48
C PRO A 106 2.97 -9.09 -14.97
N GLY A 107 2.09 -8.34 -14.31
CA GLY A 107 1.91 -8.35 -12.86
C GLY A 107 0.46 -8.24 -12.41
N LYS A 108 0.21 -8.67 -11.17
CA LYS A 108 -1.06 -8.50 -10.44
C LYS A 108 -0.80 -7.84 -9.09
N GLY A 109 0.04 -6.81 -9.08
CA GLY A 109 0.25 -5.97 -7.92
C GLY A 109 -0.99 -5.13 -7.63
N GLU A 110 -1.12 -4.68 -6.38
CA GLU A 110 -2.19 -3.78 -6.00
C GLU A 110 -1.72 -2.68 -5.04
N ILE A 111 -2.35 -1.51 -5.18
CA ILE A 111 -2.23 -0.39 -4.27
C ILE A 111 -3.61 -0.13 -3.68
N LEU A 112 -3.69 -0.13 -2.35
CA LEU A 112 -4.89 0.20 -1.58
C LEU A 112 -4.69 1.58 -0.96
N VAL A 113 -5.56 2.53 -1.31
CA VAL A 113 -5.55 3.90 -0.77
C VAL A 113 -6.76 4.08 0.14
N TRP A 114 -6.52 4.31 1.43
CA TRP A 114 -7.56 4.47 2.43
C TRP A 114 -8.39 5.73 2.18
N GLN A 115 -9.71 5.60 2.33
CA GLN A 115 -10.67 6.69 2.32
C GLN A 115 -11.14 6.94 3.77
N PRO A 116 -10.60 7.98 4.44
CA PRO A 116 -11.03 8.29 5.79
C PRO A 116 -12.51 8.73 5.79
N PRO A 117 -13.30 8.40 6.84
CA PRO A 117 -14.68 8.84 6.93
C PRO A 117 -14.78 10.37 6.84
N GLY A 118 -15.64 10.88 5.96
CA GLY A 118 -15.88 12.32 5.81
C GLY A 118 -14.92 13.08 4.89
N SER A 119 -14.12 12.37 4.07
CA SER A 119 -13.32 12.95 2.97
C SER A 119 -14.11 13.24 1.71
#